data_AF-A0A399WWL4-F1
#
_entry.id   AF-A0A399WWL4-F1
#
_cell.length_a   1.000
_cell.length_b   1.000
_cell.length_c   1.000
_cell.angle_alpha   90.00
_cell.angle_beta   90.00
_cell.angle_gamma   90.00
#
_symmetry.space_group_name_H-M   'P 1'
#
loop_
_entity.id
_entity.type
_entity.pdbx_description
1 polymer ?
#
loop_
_entity_poly.entity_id
_entity_poly.type
_entity_poly.pdbx_seq_one_letter_code
_entity_poly.pdbx_strand_id
1 'polypeptide(L)'
;MRLRKTLSWTMVFSPVLLLGFISANARLGSSAVPLYPQGQEGYGDRLAQYEGLIRTVSRVRDAVWLDPNSPEAIKVVSETIREVERPLPLLESTRLDLSADEDCRMPVARAVQTAAGLLRSEFASALRERDSRRVVRAGIALLRTSEILKYADRQSHIRESAATTQAVRMLRSALPLLKPHELSVLSSALLAIESTRPHLTSMFERDLHLFLRLGYSFKMNQKFIDAARVGRSALNDVQAGKPLAKSLDRISQWDGGPERERLWLMLAAWELCIRDEVETLRAVRELAIEARFREVKALGADPRDMPGLGMPPEMLADPATGLEAVMRLSQRGVALEWGQANADCLAPVRTLLARR
;
A
#
# COMPACT_ATOMS: atom_id res chain seq x y z
N MET A 1 19.92 21.67 -10.17
CA MET A 1 18.77 21.91 -9.26
C MET A 1 17.45 22.28 -9.97
N ARG A 2 17.46 22.85 -11.20
CA ARG A 2 16.24 23.22 -11.95
C ARG A 2 15.49 22.02 -12.60
N LEU A 3 16.18 20.98 -13.07
CA LEU A 3 15.56 19.79 -13.69
C LEU A 3 14.72 18.91 -12.74
N ARG A 4 15.07 18.84 -11.43
CA ARG A 4 14.26 18.11 -10.43
C ARG A 4 12.89 18.77 -10.20
N LYS A 5 12.80 20.09 -10.35
CA LYS A 5 11.53 20.82 -10.29
C LYS A 5 10.72 20.59 -11.56
N THR A 6 11.33 20.59 -12.74
CA THR A 6 10.59 20.33 -13.99
C THR A 6 10.01 18.91 -14.05
N LEU A 7 10.74 17.90 -13.58
CA LEU A 7 10.28 16.50 -13.52
C LEU A 7 9.12 16.29 -12.53
N SER A 8 9.15 16.97 -11.38
CA SER A 8 8.04 16.95 -10.42
C SER A 8 6.81 17.68 -10.95
N TRP A 9 6.97 18.74 -11.75
CA TRP A 9 5.85 19.40 -12.42
C TRP A 9 5.25 18.55 -13.56
N THR A 10 6.05 17.85 -14.37
CA THR A 10 5.48 16.93 -15.39
C THR A 10 4.78 15.71 -14.79
N MET A 11 5.23 15.19 -13.64
CA MET A 11 4.53 14.12 -12.91
C MET A 11 3.25 14.61 -12.20
N VAL A 12 3.12 15.90 -11.93
CA VAL A 12 1.92 16.51 -11.33
C VAL A 12 0.90 16.93 -12.40
N PHE A 13 1.34 17.39 -13.58
CA PHE A 13 0.43 17.80 -14.65
C PHE A 13 -0.08 16.66 -15.53
N SER A 14 0.66 15.55 -15.66
CA SER A 14 0.18 14.39 -16.43
C SER A 14 -1.04 13.68 -15.80
N PRO A 15 -1.15 13.54 -14.46
CA PRO A 15 -2.38 13.07 -13.81
C PRO A 15 -3.50 14.09 -13.84
N VAL A 16 -3.22 15.40 -13.76
CA VAL A 16 -4.24 16.46 -13.82
C VAL A 16 -4.85 16.59 -15.23
N LEU A 17 -4.06 16.38 -16.29
CA LEU A 17 -4.56 16.32 -17.65
C LEU A 17 -5.33 15.01 -17.93
N LEU A 18 -4.93 13.89 -17.32
CA LEU A 18 -5.68 12.64 -17.38
C LEU A 18 -7.01 12.75 -16.61
N LEU A 19 -6.97 13.30 -15.38
CA LEU A 19 -8.14 13.58 -14.54
C LEU A 19 -9.04 14.62 -15.19
N GLY A 20 -8.50 15.64 -15.86
CA GLY A 20 -9.27 16.63 -16.62
C GLY A 20 -9.99 16.03 -17.82
N PHE A 21 -9.37 15.06 -18.51
CA PHE A 21 -9.98 14.34 -19.63
C PHE A 21 -11.03 13.31 -19.16
N ILE A 22 -10.83 12.69 -18.00
CA ILE A 22 -11.79 11.79 -17.36
C ILE A 22 -12.99 12.57 -16.78
N SER A 23 -12.73 13.70 -16.11
CA SER A 23 -13.76 14.58 -15.53
C SER A 23 -14.63 15.26 -16.59
N ALA A 24 -14.08 15.58 -17.77
CA ALA A 24 -14.83 16.14 -18.88
C ALA A 24 -15.80 15.12 -19.51
N ASN A 25 -15.45 13.83 -19.51
CA ASN A 25 -16.34 12.77 -19.98
C ASN A 25 -17.39 12.36 -18.93
N ALA A 26 -17.06 12.42 -17.63
CA ALA A 26 -18.02 12.14 -16.56
C ALA A 26 -19.18 13.16 -16.47
N ARG A 27 -18.98 14.39 -16.94
CA ARG A 27 -20.02 15.43 -16.94
C ARG A 27 -21.03 15.35 -18.11
N LEU A 28 -20.78 14.48 -19.10
CA LEU A 28 -21.69 14.30 -20.25
C LEU A 28 -22.65 13.10 -20.11
N GLY A 29 -22.59 12.37 -18.98
CA GLY A 29 -23.40 11.17 -18.74
C GLY A 29 -24.23 11.28 -17.46
N SER A 30 -25.02 12.35 -17.29
CA SER A 30 -26.01 12.43 -16.21
C SER A 30 -27.20 11.51 -16.50
N SER A 31 -27.06 10.22 -16.16
CA SER A 31 -28.17 9.29 -16.03
C SER A 31 -27.87 8.35 -14.87
N ALA A 32 -28.52 8.60 -13.73
CA ALA A 32 -28.53 7.72 -12.59
C ALA A 32 -29.12 6.35 -12.98
N VAL A 33 -28.26 5.34 -13.05
CA VAL A 33 -28.62 3.92 -13.09
C VAL A 33 -27.71 3.23 -12.06
N PRO A 34 -28.24 2.37 -11.17
CA PRO A 34 -27.40 1.61 -10.26
C PRO A 34 -26.62 0.56 -11.08
N LEU A 35 -25.36 0.85 -11.36
CA LEU A 35 -24.46 0.05 -12.20
C LEU A 35 -23.61 -0.91 -11.36
N TYR A 36 -24.25 -1.83 -10.62
CA TYR A 36 -23.55 -3.03 -10.15
C TYR A 36 -24.44 -4.26 -10.37
N PRO A 37 -23.92 -5.35 -10.96
CA PRO A 37 -24.58 -6.63 -10.85
C PRO A 37 -24.52 -7.06 -9.39
N GLN A 38 -25.68 -7.37 -8.80
CA GLN A 38 -25.88 -7.88 -7.42
C GLN A 38 -25.19 -9.24 -7.13
N GLY A 39 -24.11 -9.59 -7.82
CA GLY A 39 -23.58 -10.96 -7.91
C GLY A 39 -22.20 -11.19 -7.29
N GLN A 40 -21.54 -10.21 -6.68
CA GLN A 40 -20.35 -10.49 -5.87
C GLN A 40 -20.75 -10.71 -4.41
N GLU A 41 -20.50 -11.92 -3.92
CA GLU A 41 -20.70 -12.31 -2.54
C GLU A 41 -20.00 -11.30 -1.60
N GLY A 42 -20.75 -10.77 -0.62
CA GLY A 42 -20.25 -9.80 0.36
C GLY A 42 -20.16 -8.33 -0.09
N TYR A 43 -20.57 -7.97 -1.33
CA TYR A 43 -20.48 -6.58 -1.81
C TYR A 43 -21.31 -5.59 -0.96
N GLY A 44 -22.54 -5.96 -0.60
CA GLY A 44 -23.41 -5.13 0.26
C GLY A 44 -22.83 -4.91 1.65
N ASP A 45 -22.24 -5.95 2.24
CA ASP A 45 -21.63 -5.88 3.57
C ASP A 45 -20.39 -4.97 3.55
N ARG A 46 -19.57 -5.03 2.50
CA ARG A 46 -18.41 -4.15 2.32
C ARG A 46 -18.82 -2.68 2.21
N LEU A 47 -19.86 -2.39 1.43
CA LEU A 47 -20.40 -1.03 1.30
C LEU A 47 -20.92 -0.50 2.65
N ALA A 48 -21.68 -1.31 3.39
CA ALA A 48 -22.19 -0.92 4.71
C ALA A 48 -21.05 -0.61 5.70
N GLN A 49 -19.96 -1.38 5.67
CA GLN A 49 -18.77 -1.13 6.48
C GLN A 49 -18.06 0.17 6.09
N TYR A 50 -17.92 0.45 4.78
CA TYR A 50 -17.35 1.72 4.31
C TYR A 50 -18.22 2.93 4.60
N GLU A 51 -19.54 2.80 4.51
CA GLU A 51 -20.45 3.87 4.91
C GLU A 51 -20.33 4.20 6.39
N GLY A 52 -20.18 3.19 7.25
CA GLY A 52 -19.91 3.37 8.68
C GLY A 52 -18.61 4.15 8.91
N LEU A 53 -17.56 3.80 8.19
CA LEU A 53 -16.28 4.52 8.22
C LEU A 53 -16.44 5.97 7.75
N ILE A 54 -17.07 6.21 6.59
CA ILE A 54 -17.28 7.57 6.05
C ILE A 54 -18.05 8.44 7.05
N ARG A 55 -19.14 7.91 7.62
CA ARG A 55 -19.93 8.62 8.63
C ARG A 55 -19.09 8.98 9.85
N THR A 56 -18.31 8.03 10.36
CA THR A 56 -17.47 8.24 11.54
C THR A 56 -16.38 9.27 11.27
N VAL A 57 -15.66 9.18 10.14
CA VAL A 57 -14.62 10.14 9.76
C VAL A 57 -15.18 11.54 9.53
N SER A 58 -16.36 11.64 8.89
CA SER A 58 -17.00 12.94 8.65
C SER A 58 -17.32 13.65 9.97
N ARG A 59 -17.78 12.91 10.99
CA ARG A 59 -17.96 13.45 12.34
C ARG A 59 -16.64 13.92 12.95
N VAL A 60 -15.52 13.23 12.70
CA VAL A 60 -14.21 13.67 13.22
C VAL A 60 -13.82 15.01 12.61
N ARG A 61 -13.96 15.16 11.28
CA ARG A 61 -13.63 16.41 10.59
C ARG A 61 -14.38 17.57 11.24
N ASP A 62 -15.68 17.41 11.45
CA ASP A 62 -16.52 18.47 11.98
C ASP A 62 -16.23 18.76 13.47
N ALA A 63 -15.91 17.74 14.28
CA ALA A 63 -15.57 17.90 15.69
C ALA A 63 -14.17 18.50 15.92
N VAL A 64 -13.16 18.02 15.18
CA VAL A 64 -11.75 18.45 15.30
C VAL A 64 -11.56 19.85 14.71
N TRP A 65 -12.32 20.23 13.68
CA TRP A 65 -12.24 21.57 13.08
C TRP A 65 -12.67 22.67 14.06
N LEU A 66 -13.60 22.37 14.96
CA LEU A 66 -14.11 23.33 15.94
C LEU A 66 -13.15 23.46 17.13
N ASP A 67 -12.74 22.35 17.73
CA ASP A 67 -11.72 22.31 18.78
C ASP A 67 -11.09 20.92 18.85
N PRO A 68 -9.81 20.76 18.44
CA PRO A 68 -9.12 19.47 18.41
C PRO A 68 -8.90 18.87 19.80
N ASN A 69 -8.94 19.68 20.86
CA ASN A 69 -8.73 19.22 22.24
C ASN A 69 -10.05 19.03 23.01
N SER A 70 -11.20 19.28 22.35
CA SER A 70 -12.49 19.11 23.00
C SER A 70 -12.72 17.64 23.37
N PRO A 71 -13.43 17.36 24.49
CA PRO A 71 -13.80 16.00 24.86
C PRO A 71 -14.55 15.24 23.75
N GLU A 72 -15.35 15.97 22.95
CA GLU A 72 -16.05 15.40 21.81
C GLU A 72 -15.09 15.03 20.67
N ALA A 73 -14.13 15.90 20.31
CA ALA A 73 -13.11 15.56 19.32
C ALA A 73 -12.29 14.32 19.72
N ILE A 74 -11.86 14.24 20.98
CA ILE A 74 -11.12 13.08 21.52
C ILE A 74 -11.98 11.81 21.45
N LYS A 75 -13.27 11.92 21.79
CA LYS A 75 -14.22 10.80 21.73
C LYS A 75 -14.40 10.30 20.29
N VAL A 76 -14.65 11.19 19.33
CA VAL A 76 -14.89 10.81 17.92
C VAL A 76 -13.60 10.26 17.27
N VAL A 77 -12.42 10.82 17.59
CA VAL A 77 -11.13 10.25 17.19
C VAL A 77 -10.96 8.84 17.77
N SER A 78 -11.29 8.64 19.05
CA SER A 78 -11.24 7.31 19.69
C SER A 78 -12.21 6.32 19.06
N GLU A 79 -13.42 6.74 18.70
CA GLU A 79 -14.40 5.92 17.95
C GLU A 79 -13.86 5.54 16.57
N THR A 80 -13.22 6.48 15.87
CA THR A 80 -12.61 6.24 14.55
C THR A 80 -11.45 5.26 14.63
N ILE A 81 -10.60 5.39 15.64
CA ILE A 81 -9.52 4.43 15.90
C ILE A 81 -10.09 3.03 16.07
N ARG A 82 -11.13 2.87 16.91
CA ARG A 82 -11.76 1.56 17.14
C ARG A 82 -12.39 0.97 15.88
N GLU A 83 -12.96 1.81 15.03
CA GLU A 83 -13.57 1.35 13.79
C GLU A 83 -12.52 0.92 12.76
N VAL A 84 -11.40 1.64 12.67
CA VAL A 84 -10.26 1.29 11.80
C VAL A 84 -9.42 0.12 12.37
N GLU A 85 -9.42 -0.06 13.69
CA GLU A 85 -8.87 -1.23 14.38
C GLU A 85 -9.65 -2.52 14.09
N ARG A 86 -10.80 -2.44 13.42
CA ARG A 86 -11.48 -3.62 12.89
C ARG A 86 -10.96 -3.93 11.48
N PRO A 87 -10.90 -5.21 11.06
CA PRO A 87 -10.55 -5.53 9.69
C PRO A 87 -11.59 -4.89 8.77
N LEU A 88 -11.18 -3.90 7.99
CA LEU A 88 -12.00 -3.34 6.93
C LEU A 88 -11.67 -4.08 5.64
N PRO A 89 -12.66 -4.26 4.75
CA PRO A 89 -12.40 -4.75 3.42
C PRO A 89 -11.44 -3.78 2.74
N LEU A 90 -10.64 -4.32 1.82
CA LEU A 90 -9.68 -3.52 1.09
C LEU A 90 -10.40 -2.80 -0.04
N LEU A 91 -9.90 -1.62 -0.44
CA LEU A 91 -10.43 -0.90 -1.59
C LEU A 91 -9.98 -1.64 -2.85
N GLU A 92 -10.64 -2.75 -3.13
CA GLU A 92 -10.31 -3.54 -4.30
C GLU A 92 -10.74 -2.80 -5.57
N SER A 93 -9.82 -2.82 -6.53
CA SER A 93 -10.13 -2.43 -7.89
C SER A 93 -10.70 -3.57 -8.72
N THR A 94 -11.80 -4.18 -8.28
CA THR A 94 -12.39 -5.32 -8.97
C THR A 94 -13.47 -4.86 -9.98
N ARG A 95 -13.10 -4.99 -11.28
CA ARG A 95 -13.88 -4.92 -12.54
C ARG A 95 -14.29 -3.55 -13.13
N LEU A 96 -13.46 -3.16 -14.12
CA LEU A 96 -13.72 -2.70 -15.50
C LEU A 96 -14.72 -1.58 -15.86
N ASP A 97 -15.59 -1.12 -14.98
CA ASP A 97 -16.45 0.05 -15.26
C ASP A 97 -15.86 1.31 -14.63
N LEU A 98 -14.93 1.92 -15.38
CA LEU A 98 -14.18 3.13 -15.03
C LEU A 98 -15.05 4.31 -14.56
N SER A 99 -16.33 4.37 -14.93
CA SER A 99 -17.23 5.45 -14.51
C SER A 99 -17.93 5.20 -13.18
N ALA A 100 -18.15 3.94 -12.78
CA ALA A 100 -18.80 3.61 -11.49
C ALA A 100 -17.76 3.42 -10.37
N ASP A 101 -16.57 2.94 -10.72
CA ASP A 101 -15.47 2.69 -9.80
C ASP A 101 -14.85 3.96 -9.20
N GLU A 102 -14.89 5.09 -9.92
CA GLU A 102 -14.38 6.38 -9.43
C GLU A 102 -15.34 7.03 -8.41
N ASP A 103 -16.64 6.82 -8.55
CA ASP A 103 -17.68 7.51 -7.76
C ASP A 103 -17.76 7.03 -6.31
N CYS A 104 -17.55 5.73 -6.03
CA CYS A 104 -17.54 5.19 -4.66
C CYS A 104 -16.15 5.24 -4.01
N ARG A 105 -15.07 5.03 -4.79
CA ARG A 105 -13.70 5.02 -4.25
C ARG A 105 -13.22 6.39 -3.83
N MET A 106 -13.57 7.44 -4.57
CA MET A 106 -13.09 8.79 -4.25
C MET A 106 -13.57 9.30 -2.89
N PRO A 107 -14.86 9.17 -2.52
CA PRO A 107 -15.34 9.49 -1.17
C PRO A 107 -14.68 8.64 -0.08
N VAL A 108 -14.57 7.32 -0.29
CA VAL A 108 -13.95 6.42 0.69
C VAL A 108 -12.46 6.73 0.87
N ALA A 109 -11.70 6.84 -0.23
CA ALA A 109 -10.28 7.16 -0.18
C ALA A 109 -10.02 8.52 0.48
N ARG A 110 -10.85 9.54 0.21
CA ARG A 110 -10.77 10.85 0.90
C ARG A 110 -11.06 10.72 2.40
N ALA A 111 -12.06 9.94 2.78
CA ALA A 111 -12.36 9.69 4.19
C ALA A 111 -11.18 8.95 4.87
N VAL A 112 -10.66 7.89 4.26
CA VAL A 112 -9.52 7.15 4.83
C VAL A 112 -8.26 8.02 4.88
N GLN A 113 -7.99 8.86 3.89
CA GLN A 113 -6.88 9.83 3.92
C GLN A 113 -7.03 10.84 5.05
N THR A 114 -8.24 11.32 5.29
CA THR A 114 -8.56 12.22 6.40
C THR A 114 -8.30 11.52 7.74
N ALA A 115 -8.79 10.28 7.88
CA ALA A 115 -8.52 9.44 9.06
C ALA A 115 -7.02 9.23 9.26
N ALA A 116 -6.27 8.89 8.22
CA ALA A 116 -4.82 8.70 8.29
C ALA A 116 -4.08 9.96 8.77
N GLY A 117 -4.48 11.15 8.32
CA GLY A 117 -3.92 12.42 8.80
C GLY A 117 -4.15 12.66 10.30
N LEU A 118 -5.35 12.33 10.79
CA LEU A 118 -5.71 12.43 12.20
C LEU A 118 -4.95 11.40 13.05
N LEU A 119 -4.87 10.16 12.58
CA LEU A 119 -4.14 9.08 13.23
C LEU A 119 -2.64 9.38 13.35
N ARG A 120 -2.02 10.00 12.34
CA ARG A 120 -0.63 10.46 12.42
C ARG A 120 -0.43 11.49 13.53
N SER A 121 -1.37 12.43 13.67
CA SER A 121 -1.32 13.47 14.70
C SER A 121 -1.50 12.88 16.10
N GLU A 122 -2.49 11.99 16.26
CA GLU A 122 -2.73 11.26 17.51
C GLU A 122 -1.54 10.39 17.89
N PHE A 123 -0.94 9.67 16.93
CA PHE A 123 0.22 8.84 17.17
C PHE A 123 1.43 9.66 17.62
N ALA A 124 1.67 10.82 16.99
CA ALA A 124 2.71 11.74 17.42
C ALA A 124 2.45 12.33 18.82
N SER A 125 1.19 12.62 19.17
CA SER A 125 0.84 13.07 20.53
C SER A 125 1.07 11.97 21.56
N ALA A 126 0.59 10.77 21.30
CA ALA A 126 0.75 9.61 22.18
C ALA A 126 2.22 9.30 22.46
N LEU A 127 3.10 9.42 21.44
CA LEU A 127 4.55 9.27 21.62
C LEU A 127 5.14 10.34 22.54
N ARG A 128 4.73 11.62 22.39
CA ARG A 128 5.19 12.72 23.25
C ARG A 128 4.74 12.54 24.70
N GLU A 129 3.51 12.09 24.88
CA GLU A 129 2.89 11.85 26.20
C GLU A 129 3.36 10.53 26.84
N ARG A 130 4.09 9.69 26.09
CA ARG A 130 4.54 8.35 26.50
C ARG A 130 3.39 7.43 26.92
N ASP A 131 2.21 7.61 26.33
CA ASP A 131 1.06 6.72 26.53
C ASP A 131 1.20 5.50 25.61
N SER A 132 1.79 4.43 26.16
CA SER A 132 2.07 3.19 25.43
C SER A 132 0.82 2.58 24.77
N ARG A 133 -0.33 2.69 25.42
CA ARG A 133 -1.59 2.12 24.92
C ARG A 133 -2.09 2.90 23.71
N ARG A 134 -2.08 4.22 23.78
CA ARG A 134 -2.48 5.09 22.66
C ARG A 134 -1.51 4.96 21.48
N VAL A 135 -0.21 4.84 21.76
CA VAL A 135 0.82 4.59 20.74
C VAL A 135 0.51 3.33 19.93
N VAL A 136 0.24 2.21 20.60
CA VAL A 136 -0.05 0.94 19.90
C VAL A 136 -1.34 1.04 19.08
N ARG A 137 -2.41 1.58 19.66
CA ARG A 137 -3.70 1.74 18.98
C ARG A 137 -3.62 2.63 17.75
N ALA A 138 -3.08 3.82 17.91
CA ALA A 138 -2.93 4.77 16.81
C ALA A 138 -1.99 4.25 15.72
N GLY A 139 -0.91 3.55 16.10
CA GLY A 139 0.01 2.93 15.16
C GLY A 139 -0.61 1.78 14.36
N ILE A 140 -1.37 0.88 15.01
CA ILE A 140 -2.10 -0.19 14.32
C ILE A 140 -3.13 0.40 13.35
N ALA A 141 -3.92 1.39 13.80
CA ALA A 141 -4.91 2.05 12.96
C ALA A 141 -4.25 2.77 11.76
N LEU A 142 -3.08 3.39 11.96
CA LEU A 142 -2.33 4.03 10.88
C LEU A 142 -1.81 3.02 9.86
N LEU A 143 -1.29 1.86 10.30
CA LEU A 143 -0.87 0.80 9.38
C LEU A 143 -2.06 0.28 8.57
N ARG A 144 -3.20 -0.01 9.20
CA ARG A 144 -4.40 -0.51 8.51
C ARG A 144 -4.97 0.48 7.51
N THR A 145 -5.07 1.76 7.88
CA THR A 145 -5.51 2.80 6.92
C THR A 145 -4.57 2.92 5.73
N SER A 146 -3.26 2.84 5.97
CA SER A 146 -2.26 2.88 4.89
C SER A 146 -2.43 1.68 3.96
N GLU A 147 -2.61 0.46 4.49
CA GLU A 147 -2.86 -0.73 3.67
C GLU A 147 -4.16 -0.63 2.85
N ILE A 148 -5.26 -0.13 3.43
CA ILE A 148 -6.53 0.07 2.69
C ILE A 148 -6.33 0.99 1.48
N LEU A 149 -5.59 2.08 1.66
CA LEU A 149 -5.34 3.06 0.60
C LEU A 149 -4.30 2.57 -0.43
N LYS A 150 -3.32 1.79 0.02
CA LYS A 150 -2.19 1.34 -0.80
C LYS A 150 -2.64 0.60 -2.07
N TYR A 151 -3.75 -0.15 -2.01
CA TYR A 151 -4.22 -0.95 -3.14
C TYR A 151 -5.30 -0.28 -4.01
N ALA A 152 -5.64 0.99 -3.76
CA ALA A 152 -6.59 1.72 -4.59
C ALA A 152 -6.04 1.97 -6.01
N ASP A 153 -4.83 2.51 -6.10
CA ASP A 153 -4.14 2.83 -7.34
C ASP A 153 -2.62 2.91 -7.13
N ARG A 154 -1.87 2.99 -8.23
CA ARG A 154 -0.40 3.00 -8.21
C ARG A 154 0.20 4.22 -7.49
N GLN A 155 -0.43 5.40 -7.57
CA GLN A 155 0.05 6.58 -6.87
C GLN A 155 -0.19 6.48 -5.37
N SER A 156 -1.38 5.99 -4.99
CA SER A 156 -1.73 5.69 -3.60
C SER A 156 -0.78 4.65 -3.03
N HIS A 157 -0.43 3.60 -3.80
CA HIS A 157 0.59 2.62 -3.42
C HIS A 157 1.92 3.29 -3.01
N ILE A 158 2.51 4.11 -3.89
CA ILE A 158 3.80 4.76 -3.63
C ILE A 158 3.73 5.65 -2.38
N ARG A 159 2.67 6.46 -2.23
CA ARG A 159 2.52 7.37 -1.09
C ARG A 159 2.34 6.62 0.21
N GLU A 160 1.50 5.60 0.21
CA GLU A 160 1.15 4.87 1.42
C GLU A 160 2.22 3.84 1.81
N SER A 161 3.01 3.29 0.88
CA SER A 161 4.21 2.51 1.23
C SER A 161 5.23 3.35 2.01
N ALA A 162 5.41 4.63 1.65
CA ALA A 162 6.22 5.56 2.43
C ALA A 162 5.62 5.84 3.82
N ALA A 163 4.29 5.99 3.91
CA ALA A 163 3.58 6.19 5.17
C ALA A 163 3.67 4.96 6.09
N THR A 164 3.48 3.75 5.56
CA THR A 164 3.67 2.49 6.27
C THR A 164 5.11 2.37 6.79
N THR A 165 6.11 2.66 5.96
CA THR A 165 7.52 2.66 6.38
C THR A 165 7.80 3.65 7.51
N GLN A 166 7.18 4.84 7.48
CA GLN A 166 7.27 5.81 8.57
C GLN A 166 6.58 5.30 9.86
N ALA A 167 5.37 4.74 9.75
CA ALA A 167 4.63 4.19 10.87
C ALA A 167 5.40 3.04 11.53
N VAL A 168 5.98 2.15 10.73
CA VAL A 168 6.85 1.06 11.22
C VAL A 168 8.04 1.59 12.00
N ARG A 169 8.75 2.61 11.50
CA ARG A 169 9.90 3.21 12.21
C ARG A 169 9.49 3.81 13.55
N MET A 170 8.36 4.52 13.57
CA MET A 170 7.84 5.12 14.79
C MET A 170 7.42 4.05 15.82
N LEU A 171 6.69 3.02 15.40
CA LEU A 171 6.33 1.87 16.24
C LEU A 171 7.57 1.15 16.77
N ARG A 172 8.57 0.93 15.92
CA ARG A 172 9.85 0.31 16.30
C ARG A 172 10.53 1.08 17.42
N SER A 173 10.56 2.42 17.33
CA SER A 173 11.14 3.29 18.36
C SER A 173 10.37 3.23 19.69
N ALA A 174 9.08 2.89 19.65
CA ALA A 174 8.24 2.79 20.84
C ALA A 174 8.31 1.42 21.51
N LEU A 175 8.76 0.36 20.83
CA LEU A 175 8.82 -1.00 21.37
C LEU A 175 9.42 -1.12 22.78
N PRO A 176 10.50 -0.40 23.16
CA PRO A 176 11.07 -0.49 24.50
C PRO A 176 10.13 0.03 25.62
N LEU A 177 9.14 0.84 25.26
CA LEU A 177 8.19 1.44 26.19
C LEU A 177 6.93 0.59 26.39
N LEU A 178 6.74 -0.44 25.57
CA LEU A 178 5.52 -1.24 25.54
C LEU A 178 5.56 -2.37 26.58
N LYS A 179 4.41 -2.60 27.21
CA LYS A 179 4.17 -3.72 28.13
C LYS A 179 3.97 -5.03 27.35
N PRO A 180 4.12 -6.20 27.98
CA PRO A 180 3.94 -7.50 27.32
C PRO A 180 2.61 -7.64 26.56
N HIS A 181 1.49 -7.22 27.18
CA HIS A 181 0.18 -7.28 26.51
C HIS A 181 0.11 -6.37 25.27
N GLU A 182 0.82 -5.23 25.27
CA GLU A 182 0.81 -4.25 24.18
C GLU A 182 1.62 -4.79 22.99
N LEU A 183 2.75 -5.45 23.28
CA LEU A 183 3.56 -6.16 22.30
C LEU A 183 2.76 -7.32 21.68
N SER A 184 1.96 -8.03 22.47
CA SER A 184 1.07 -9.09 22.01
C SER A 184 -0.01 -8.59 21.04
N VAL A 185 -0.67 -7.49 21.42
CA VAL A 185 -1.68 -6.83 20.57
C VAL A 185 -1.05 -6.31 19.27
N LEU A 186 0.12 -5.67 19.35
CA LEU A 186 0.84 -5.17 18.19
C LEU A 186 1.27 -6.30 17.25
N SER A 187 1.92 -7.35 17.77
CA SER A 187 2.39 -8.48 16.96
C SER A 187 1.21 -9.17 16.26
N SER A 188 0.14 -9.46 16.99
CA SER A 188 -1.07 -10.08 16.45
C SER A 188 -1.74 -9.22 15.36
N ALA A 189 -1.76 -7.90 15.54
CA ALA A 189 -2.28 -6.99 14.52
C ALA A 189 -1.40 -6.94 13.26
N LEU A 190 -0.07 -6.97 13.41
CA LEU A 190 0.87 -7.01 12.28
C LEU A 190 0.74 -8.32 11.49
N LEU A 191 0.57 -9.46 12.19
CA LEU A 191 0.29 -10.75 11.56
C LEU A 191 -1.03 -10.73 10.78
N ALA A 192 -2.08 -10.15 11.36
CA ALA A 192 -3.38 -10.03 10.69
C ALA A 192 -3.32 -9.11 9.45
N ILE A 193 -2.56 -8.02 9.52
CA ILE A 193 -2.31 -7.15 8.35
C ILE A 193 -1.60 -7.93 7.25
N GLU A 194 -0.61 -8.74 7.62
CA GLU A 194 0.19 -9.50 6.67
C GLU A 194 -0.59 -10.63 6.00
N SER A 195 -1.47 -11.31 6.74
CA SER A 195 -2.28 -12.43 6.24
C SER A 195 -3.48 -12.00 5.38
N THR A 196 -3.95 -10.76 5.52
CA THR A 196 -5.11 -10.24 4.77
C THR A 196 -4.73 -9.39 3.55
N ARG A 197 -3.43 -9.26 3.26
CA ARG A 197 -2.95 -8.38 2.20
C ARG A 197 -3.33 -8.89 0.78
N PRO A 198 -3.68 -8.01 -0.17
CA PRO A 198 -3.86 -8.37 -1.56
C PRO A 198 -2.52 -8.56 -2.27
N HIS A 199 -2.52 -9.37 -3.32
CA HIS A 199 -1.40 -9.41 -4.26
C HIS A 199 -1.47 -8.23 -5.24
N LEU A 200 -0.36 -7.50 -5.39
CA LEU A 200 -0.21 -6.40 -6.36
C LEU A 200 -0.53 -6.82 -7.81
N THR A 201 -0.45 -8.12 -8.09
CA THR A 201 -0.80 -8.73 -9.37
C THR A 201 -2.14 -8.27 -9.92
N SER A 202 -3.17 -8.14 -9.07
CA SER A 202 -4.51 -7.74 -9.50
C SER A 202 -4.55 -6.30 -10.05
N MET A 203 -3.84 -5.38 -9.40
CA MET A 203 -3.71 -4.00 -9.84
C MET A 203 -2.83 -3.89 -11.09
N PHE A 204 -1.75 -4.68 -11.17
CA PHE A 204 -0.90 -4.74 -12.35
C PHE A 204 -1.67 -5.25 -13.58
N GLU A 205 -2.46 -6.32 -13.41
CA GLU A 205 -3.30 -6.91 -14.45
C GLU A 205 -4.32 -5.90 -14.99
N ARG A 206 -4.97 -5.15 -14.09
CA ARG A 206 -5.88 -4.06 -14.44
C ARG A 206 -5.19 -3.00 -15.30
N ASP A 207 -4.04 -2.49 -14.86
CA ASP A 207 -3.30 -1.45 -15.58
C ASP A 207 -2.82 -1.95 -16.95
N LEU A 208 -2.37 -3.20 -17.04
CA LEU A 208 -2.03 -3.85 -18.31
C LEU A 208 -3.25 -3.96 -19.22
N HIS A 209 -4.41 -4.35 -18.68
CA HIS A 209 -5.63 -4.43 -19.46
C HIS A 209 -6.06 -3.04 -20.01
N LEU A 210 -5.92 -1.98 -19.21
CA LEU A 210 -6.16 -0.61 -19.68
C LEU A 210 -5.21 -0.22 -20.81
N PHE A 211 -3.92 -0.56 -20.70
CA PHE A 211 -2.97 -0.39 -21.79
C PHE A 211 -3.41 -1.15 -23.05
N LEU A 212 -3.88 -2.40 -22.92
CA LEU A 212 -4.38 -3.21 -24.03
C LEU A 212 -5.61 -2.58 -24.71
N ARG A 213 -6.56 -2.03 -23.93
CA ARG A 213 -7.76 -1.34 -24.46
C ARG A 213 -7.43 -0.08 -25.25
N LEU A 214 -6.38 0.66 -24.86
CA LEU A 214 -5.93 1.82 -25.64
C LEU A 214 -5.53 1.42 -27.06
N GLY A 215 -4.89 0.27 -27.26
CA GLY A 215 -4.50 -0.18 -28.61
C GLY A 215 -5.67 -0.47 -29.54
N TYR A 216 -6.80 -0.96 -29.01
CA TYR A 216 -8.03 -1.10 -29.80
C TYR A 216 -8.57 0.25 -30.28
N SER A 217 -8.35 1.32 -29.51
CA SER A 217 -8.80 2.68 -29.86
C SER A 217 -7.87 3.38 -30.86
N PHE A 218 -6.60 2.99 -30.94
CA PHE A 218 -5.57 3.68 -31.75
C PHE A 218 -5.15 2.96 -33.04
N LYS A 219 -5.96 2.01 -33.54
CA LYS A 219 -5.66 1.10 -34.67
C LYS A 219 -4.44 0.23 -34.37
N MET A 220 -4.69 -1.04 -34.03
CA MET A 220 -3.63 -2.02 -33.75
C MET A 220 -2.57 -2.05 -34.87
N ASN A 221 -1.33 -1.77 -34.50
CA ASN A 221 -0.16 -1.91 -35.36
C ASN A 221 0.76 -3.00 -34.80
N GLN A 222 1.75 -3.44 -35.60
CA GLN A 222 2.66 -4.51 -35.18
C GLN A 222 3.43 -4.14 -33.89
N LYS A 223 3.85 -2.88 -33.74
CA LYS A 223 4.53 -2.38 -32.54
C LYS A 223 3.67 -2.54 -31.27
N PHE A 224 2.35 -2.33 -31.38
CA PHE A 224 1.41 -2.53 -30.29
C PHE A 224 1.25 -4.01 -29.94
N ILE A 225 1.17 -4.89 -30.93
CA ILE A 225 1.10 -6.34 -30.72
C ILE A 225 2.34 -6.85 -29.98
N ASP A 226 3.52 -6.37 -30.38
CA ASP A 226 4.76 -6.72 -29.71
C ASP A 226 4.77 -6.19 -28.27
N ALA A 227 4.35 -4.94 -28.06
CA ALA A 227 4.19 -4.34 -26.73
C ALA A 227 3.24 -5.16 -25.84
N ALA A 228 2.09 -5.58 -26.37
CA ALA A 228 1.13 -6.42 -25.67
C ALA A 228 1.72 -7.77 -25.24
N ARG A 229 2.54 -8.41 -26.09
CA ARG A 229 3.23 -9.66 -25.75
C ARG A 229 4.21 -9.47 -24.61
N VAL A 230 4.99 -8.39 -24.61
CA VAL A 230 5.89 -8.10 -23.49
C VAL A 230 5.11 -7.78 -22.21
N GLY A 231 4.03 -6.99 -22.31
CA GLY A 231 3.16 -6.73 -21.18
C GLY A 231 2.58 -8.02 -20.57
N ARG A 232 2.16 -8.97 -21.40
CA ARG A 232 1.69 -10.28 -20.92
C ARG A 232 2.81 -11.12 -20.29
N SER A 233 4.01 -11.10 -20.86
CA SER A 233 5.18 -11.74 -20.24
C SER A 233 5.49 -11.13 -18.87
N ALA A 234 5.41 -9.80 -18.75
CA ALA A 234 5.61 -9.09 -17.50
C ALA A 234 4.56 -9.47 -16.45
N LEU A 235 3.28 -9.64 -16.82
CA LEU A 235 2.25 -10.14 -15.90
C LEU A 235 2.60 -11.54 -15.37
N ASN A 236 3.04 -12.44 -16.24
CA ASN A 236 3.45 -13.79 -15.83
C ASN A 236 4.67 -13.74 -14.88
N ASP A 237 5.61 -12.82 -15.11
CA ASP A 237 6.75 -12.60 -14.22
C ASP A 237 6.27 -12.13 -12.83
N VAL A 238 5.36 -11.15 -12.77
CA VAL A 238 4.78 -10.66 -11.49
C VAL A 238 4.01 -11.76 -10.76
N GLN A 239 3.20 -12.55 -11.48
CA GLN A 239 2.50 -13.71 -10.93
C GLN A 239 3.44 -14.75 -10.33
N ALA A 240 4.64 -14.89 -10.91
CA ALA A 240 5.68 -15.78 -10.43
C ALA A 240 6.62 -15.12 -9.39
N GLY A 241 6.32 -13.91 -8.91
CA GLY A 241 7.15 -13.18 -7.94
C GLY A 241 8.50 -12.70 -8.50
N LYS A 242 8.62 -12.56 -9.82
CA LYS A 242 9.86 -12.15 -10.50
C LYS A 242 9.89 -10.64 -10.75
N PRO A 243 11.08 -10.01 -10.70
CA PRO A 243 11.23 -8.59 -11.03
C PRO A 243 10.98 -8.33 -12.52
N LEU A 244 10.52 -7.12 -12.83
CA LEU A 244 10.23 -6.67 -14.20
C LEU A 244 11.47 -6.22 -14.97
N ALA A 245 12.66 -6.22 -14.35
CA ALA A 245 13.92 -5.79 -14.96
C ALA A 245 14.17 -6.39 -16.36
N LYS A 246 13.92 -7.70 -16.55
CA LYS A 246 14.08 -8.36 -17.86
C LYS A 246 13.10 -7.84 -18.92
N SER A 247 11.87 -7.55 -18.52
CA SER A 247 10.85 -6.99 -19.42
C SER A 247 11.19 -5.53 -19.78
N LEU A 248 11.72 -4.76 -18.83
CA LEU A 248 12.23 -3.41 -19.06
C LEU A 248 13.44 -3.39 -20.01
N ASP A 249 14.38 -4.31 -19.86
CA ASP A 249 15.55 -4.43 -20.74
C ASP A 249 15.12 -4.73 -22.18
N ARG A 250 14.19 -5.68 -22.36
CA ARG A 250 13.63 -6.03 -23.68
C ARG A 250 13.01 -4.82 -24.37
N ILE A 251 12.17 -4.05 -23.68
CA ILE A 251 11.52 -2.85 -24.24
C ILE A 251 12.55 -1.73 -24.50
N SER A 252 13.59 -1.65 -23.67
CA SER A 252 14.63 -0.64 -23.83
C SER A 252 15.42 -0.81 -25.12
N GLN A 253 15.50 -2.03 -25.66
CA GLN A 253 16.18 -2.35 -26.92
C GLN A 253 15.34 -2.07 -28.18
N TRP A 254 14.07 -1.71 -28.03
CA TRP A 254 13.19 -1.49 -29.18
C TRP A 254 13.38 -0.12 -29.82
N ASP A 255 13.17 -0.08 -31.13
CA ASP A 255 13.02 1.16 -31.87
C ASP A 255 11.88 1.99 -31.26
N GLY A 256 12.09 3.31 -31.18
CA GLY A 256 11.18 4.24 -30.51
C GLY A 256 9.72 4.17 -30.99
N GLY A 257 8.84 4.76 -30.19
CA GLY A 257 7.41 4.83 -30.49
C GLY A 257 6.57 5.03 -29.22
N PRO A 258 5.35 5.58 -29.37
CA PRO A 258 4.48 5.88 -28.23
C PRO A 258 4.07 4.62 -27.45
N GLU A 259 3.93 3.46 -28.11
CA GLU A 259 3.58 2.18 -27.47
C GLU A 259 4.72 1.69 -26.55
N ARG A 260 5.95 1.75 -27.06
CA ARG A 260 7.17 1.42 -26.30
C ARG A 260 7.29 2.31 -25.08
N GLU A 261 7.17 3.62 -25.24
CA GLU A 261 7.31 4.58 -24.14
C GLU A 261 6.24 4.37 -23.06
N ARG A 262 4.97 4.18 -23.47
CA ARG A 262 3.86 3.93 -22.54
C ARG A 262 4.05 2.63 -21.76
N LEU A 263 4.39 1.54 -22.44
CA LEU A 263 4.63 0.25 -21.79
C LEU A 263 5.85 0.34 -20.85
N TRP A 264 6.94 0.94 -21.31
CA TRP A 264 8.15 1.12 -20.50
C TRP A 264 7.84 1.92 -19.22
N LEU A 265 7.16 3.06 -19.33
CA LEU A 265 6.77 3.87 -18.18
C LEU A 265 5.85 3.11 -17.22
N MET A 266 4.92 2.33 -17.75
CA MET A 266 4.03 1.50 -16.94
C MET A 266 4.83 0.45 -16.16
N LEU A 267 5.69 -0.33 -16.83
CA LEU A 267 6.49 -1.38 -16.19
C LEU A 267 7.50 -0.78 -15.20
N ALA A 268 8.12 0.35 -15.50
CA ALA A 268 9.09 0.99 -14.62
C ALA A 268 8.41 1.49 -13.32
N ALA A 269 7.20 2.05 -13.43
CA ALA A 269 6.44 2.47 -12.26
C ALA A 269 5.98 1.27 -11.42
N TRP A 270 5.63 0.15 -12.05
CA TRP A 270 5.26 -1.09 -11.35
C TRP A 270 6.45 -1.79 -10.72
N GLU A 271 7.64 -1.76 -11.33
CA GLU A 271 8.87 -2.26 -10.71
C GLU A 271 9.18 -1.50 -9.40
N LEU A 272 8.98 -0.18 -9.39
CA LEU A 272 9.09 0.62 -8.17
C LEU A 272 8.08 0.18 -7.12
N CYS A 273 6.81 0.00 -7.49
CA CYS A 273 5.76 -0.44 -6.55
C CYS A 273 6.06 -1.83 -5.98
N ILE A 274 6.47 -2.79 -6.81
CA ILE A 274 6.82 -4.14 -6.37
C ILE A 274 7.96 -4.11 -5.36
N ARG A 275 9.01 -3.32 -5.64
CA ARG A 275 10.13 -3.21 -4.73
C ARG A 275 9.75 -2.51 -3.42
N ASP A 276 9.05 -1.37 -3.51
CA ASP A 276 8.62 -0.62 -2.34
C ASP A 276 7.68 -1.47 -1.46
N GLU A 277 6.85 -2.33 -2.06
CA GLU A 277 6.04 -3.32 -1.35
C GLU A 277 6.92 -4.38 -0.66
N VAL A 278 7.90 -4.97 -1.35
CA VAL A 278 8.84 -5.91 -0.74
C VAL A 278 9.55 -5.29 0.47
N GLU A 279 10.05 -4.06 0.34
CA GLU A 279 10.72 -3.34 1.42
C GLU A 279 9.76 -3.07 2.59
N THR A 280 8.54 -2.64 2.29
CA THR A 280 7.49 -2.40 3.29
C THR A 280 7.13 -3.69 4.03
N LEU A 281 7.00 -4.81 3.31
CA LEU A 281 6.70 -6.12 3.88
C LEU A 281 7.83 -6.63 4.78
N ARG A 282 9.08 -6.49 4.36
CA ARG A 282 10.24 -6.81 5.20
C ARG A 282 10.22 -5.98 6.49
N ALA A 283 9.96 -4.67 6.39
CA ALA A 283 9.91 -3.78 7.55
C ALA A 283 8.78 -4.14 8.54
N VAL A 284 7.60 -4.49 8.02
CA VAL A 284 6.45 -4.97 8.82
C VAL A 284 6.76 -6.31 9.49
N ARG A 285 7.32 -7.27 8.74
CA ARG A 285 7.72 -8.59 9.27
C ARG A 285 8.78 -8.47 10.36
N GLU A 286 9.82 -7.67 10.14
CA GLU A 286 10.84 -7.34 11.14
C GLU A 286 10.22 -6.74 12.42
N LEU A 287 9.28 -5.79 12.26
CA LEU A 287 8.63 -5.16 13.42
C LEU A 287 7.81 -6.17 14.22
N ALA A 288 7.08 -7.06 13.54
CA ALA A 288 6.29 -8.11 14.21
C ALA A 288 7.20 -9.08 14.96
N ILE A 289 8.31 -9.48 14.35
CA ILE A 289 9.31 -10.38 14.94
C ILE A 289 9.98 -9.70 16.15
N GLU A 290 10.37 -8.43 16.04
CA GLU A 290 10.95 -7.68 17.15
C GLU A 290 9.96 -7.49 18.31
N ALA A 291 8.69 -7.19 18.00
CA ALA A 291 7.63 -7.08 19.00
C ALA A 291 7.45 -8.40 19.75
N ARG A 292 7.37 -9.52 19.01
CA ARG A 292 7.22 -10.86 19.60
C ARG A 292 8.42 -11.27 20.44
N PHE A 293 9.64 -10.99 19.96
CA PHE A 293 10.86 -11.23 20.73
C PHE A 293 10.85 -10.52 22.08
N ARG A 294 10.47 -9.24 22.08
CA ARG A 294 10.42 -8.45 23.32
C ARG A 294 9.33 -8.96 24.25
N GLU A 295 8.20 -9.40 23.72
CA GLU A 295 7.13 -10.02 24.50
C GLU A 295 7.61 -11.31 25.19
N VAL A 296 8.17 -12.25 24.43
CA VAL A 296 8.70 -13.52 24.94
C VAL A 296 9.77 -13.28 26.02
N LYS A 297 10.70 -12.35 25.76
CA LYS A 297 11.73 -11.98 26.73
C LYS A 297 11.15 -11.35 28.00
N ALA A 298 10.13 -10.50 27.86
CA ALA A 298 9.48 -9.87 29.01
C ALA A 298 8.63 -10.86 29.84
N LEU A 299 8.20 -11.96 29.23
CA LEU A 299 7.53 -13.09 29.89
C LEU A 299 8.52 -14.10 30.51
N GLY A 300 9.83 -13.90 30.31
CA GLY A 300 10.88 -14.79 30.86
C GLY A 300 11.07 -16.10 30.10
N ALA A 301 10.49 -16.24 28.90
CA ALA A 301 10.64 -17.42 28.05
C ALA A 301 11.89 -17.32 27.14
N ASP A 302 12.34 -18.45 26.59
CA ASP A 302 13.47 -18.47 25.65
C ASP A 302 13.02 -17.89 24.28
N PRO A 303 13.69 -16.86 23.75
CA PRO A 303 13.43 -16.33 22.42
C PRO A 303 13.48 -17.37 21.28
N ARG A 304 14.15 -18.51 21.48
CA ARG A 304 14.17 -19.61 20.50
C ARG A 304 12.81 -20.27 20.31
N ASP A 305 11.91 -20.14 21.29
CA ASP A 305 10.57 -20.71 21.24
C ASP A 305 9.57 -19.83 20.47
N MET A 306 9.98 -18.65 19.98
CA MET A 306 9.13 -17.73 19.22
C MET A 306 8.30 -18.39 18.09
N PRO A 307 8.85 -19.30 17.25
CA PRO A 307 8.06 -19.99 16.22
C PRO A 307 6.94 -20.85 16.82
N GLY A 308 7.22 -21.57 17.91
CA GLY A 308 6.24 -22.40 18.62
C GLY A 308 5.21 -21.60 19.41
N LEU A 309 5.48 -20.31 19.64
CA LEU A 309 4.60 -19.38 20.33
C LEU A 309 3.80 -18.52 19.34
N GLY A 310 3.35 -19.08 18.21
CA GLY A 310 2.40 -18.42 17.31
C GLY A 310 3.00 -17.40 16.34
N MET A 311 4.31 -17.48 16.06
CA MET A 311 4.91 -16.77 14.92
C MET A 311 4.85 -17.68 13.68
N PRO A 312 4.06 -17.33 12.65
CA PRO A 312 3.94 -18.16 11.44
C PRO A 312 5.28 -18.26 10.69
N PRO A 313 5.64 -19.42 10.10
CA PRO A 313 6.86 -19.58 9.31
C PRO A 313 6.99 -18.58 8.16
N GLU A 314 5.85 -18.15 7.59
CA GLU A 314 5.78 -17.20 6.47
C GLU A 314 6.37 -15.83 6.81
N MET A 315 6.44 -15.49 8.11
CA MET A 315 7.06 -14.26 8.60
C MET A 315 8.58 -14.26 8.45
N LEU A 316 9.18 -15.45 8.40
CA LEU A 316 10.61 -15.63 8.17
C LEU A 316 10.94 -15.76 6.69
N ALA A 317 9.99 -16.08 5.82
CA ALA A 317 10.24 -16.07 4.37
C ALA A 317 10.51 -14.64 3.88
N ASP A 318 11.41 -14.46 2.91
CA ASP A 318 11.62 -13.18 2.22
C ASP A 318 10.48 -12.95 1.21
N PRO A 319 9.77 -11.80 1.24
CA PRO A 319 8.71 -11.51 0.28
C PRO A 319 9.15 -11.58 -1.19
N ALA A 320 10.42 -11.31 -1.49
CA ALA A 320 10.94 -11.30 -2.86
C ALA A 320 11.41 -12.66 -3.36
N THR A 321 11.96 -13.51 -2.49
CA THR A 321 12.63 -14.75 -2.91
C THR A 321 11.93 -16.01 -2.41
N GLY A 322 11.04 -15.89 -1.42
CA GLY A 322 10.45 -17.01 -0.70
C GLY A 322 11.45 -17.79 0.17
N LEU A 323 12.73 -17.41 0.17
CA LEU A 323 13.76 -18.03 0.98
C LEU A 323 13.61 -17.60 2.44
N GLU A 324 13.86 -18.52 3.36
CA GLU A 324 13.85 -18.21 4.79
C GLU A 324 15.00 -17.26 5.15
N ALA A 325 14.66 -16.18 5.85
CA ALA A 325 15.59 -15.20 6.38
C ALA A 325 16.34 -15.78 7.57
N VAL A 326 17.63 -15.46 7.66
CA VAL A 326 18.44 -15.91 8.80
C VAL A 326 18.14 -15.01 9.99
N MET A 327 17.52 -15.57 11.02
CA MET A 327 17.25 -14.88 12.28
C MET A 327 18.46 -14.93 13.20
N ARG A 328 19.01 -13.76 13.55
CA ARG A 328 20.10 -13.60 14.52
C ARG A 328 19.58 -13.02 15.82
N LEU A 329 19.62 -13.82 16.87
CA LEU A 329 19.23 -13.42 18.22
C LEU A 329 20.42 -12.83 18.96
N SER A 330 20.21 -11.71 19.65
CA SER A 330 21.18 -11.09 20.54
C SER A 330 20.53 -10.73 21.88
N GLN A 331 21.33 -10.42 22.89
CA GLN A 331 20.81 -9.93 24.17
C GLN A 331 19.98 -8.63 24.03
N ARG A 332 20.26 -7.82 23.00
CA ARG A 332 19.65 -6.50 22.79
C ARG A 332 18.49 -6.49 21.80
N GLY A 333 18.28 -7.56 21.03
CA GLY A 333 17.24 -7.62 20.01
C GLY A 333 17.40 -8.76 19.00
N VAL A 334 16.57 -8.74 17.97
CA VAL A 334 16.59 -9.66 16.83
C VAL A 334 16.98 -8.89 15.58
N ALA A 335 17.82 -9.51 14.75
CA ALA A 335 18.09 -9.06 13.40
C ALA A 335 17.68 -10.15 12.41
N LEU A 336 17.10 -9.74 11.28
CA LEU A 336 16.82 -10.61 10.15
C LEU A 336 17.80 -10.28 9.04
N GLU A 337 18.47 -11.29 8.52
CA GLU A 337 19.27 -11.19 7.32
C GLU A 337 18.46 -11.79 6.16
N TRP A 338 17.85 -10.90 5.39
CA TRP A 338 17.18 -11.25 4.15
C TRP A 338 18.21 -11.68 3.10
N GLY A 339 17.89 -12.70 2.32
CA GLY A 339 18.72 -13.08 1.17
C GLY A 339 18.93 -11.88 0.24
N GLN A 340 20.13 -11.71 -0.31
CA GLN A 340 20.40 -10.64 -1.28
C GLN A 340 19.59 -10.89 -2.57
N ALA A 341 18.39 -10.31 -2.65
CA ALA A 341 17.69 -10.15 -3.91
C ALA A 341 18.32 -8.95 -4.66
N ASN A 342 19.08 -9.24 -5.71
CA ASN A 342 19.70 -8.34 -6.70
C ASN A 342 19.45 -6.83 -6.50
N ALA A 343 20.43 -6.16 -5.90
CA ALA A 343 20.45 -4.70 -5.75
C ALA A 343 20.57 -3.91 -7.07
N ASP A 344 20.70 -4.60 -8.22
CA ASP A 344 21.10 -3.99 -9.50
C ASP A 344 19.97 -3.75 -10.52
N CYS A 345 18.70 -3.92 -10.14
CA CYS A 345 17.56 -3.78 -11.06
C CYS A 345 17.27 -2.33 -11.53
N LEU A 346 17.86 -1.31 -10.89
CA LEU A 346 17.72 0.10 -11.28
C LEU A 346 18.84 0.61 -12.20
N ALA A 347 19.87 -0.17 -12.48
CA ALA A 347 20.93 0.24 -13.41
C ALA A 347 20.36 0.69 -14.78
N PRO A 348 19.36 0.00 -15.38
CA PRO A 348 18.75 0.45 -16.64
C PRO A 348 18.00 1.78 -16.49
N VAL A 349 17.26 1.97 -15.39
CA VAL A 349 16.50 3.21 -15.10
C VAL A 349 17.43 4.41 -14.88
N ARG A 350 18.53 4.22 -14.14
CA ARG A 350 19.56 5.25 -13.93
C ARG A 350 20.27 5.61 -15.24
N THR A 351 20.57 4.61 -16.06
CA THR A 351 21.26 4.81 -17.36
C THR A 351 20.37 5.57 -18.35
N LEU A 352 19.05 5.32 -18.36
CA LEU A 352 18.10 6.05 -19.21
C LEU A 352 17.83 7.47 -18.73
N LEU A 353 17.73 7.70 -17.42
CA LEU A 353 17.62 9.06 -16.86
C LEU A 353 18.88 9.89 -17.02
N ALA A 354 20.05 9.26 -17.18
CA ALA A 354 21.32 9.94 -17.45
C ALA A 354 21.55 10.24 -18.94
N ARG A 355 20.78 9.63 -19.84
CA ARG A 355 20.84 9.84 -21.30
C ARG A 355 19.82 10.88 -21.81
N ARG A 356 19.05 11.49 -20.91
CA ARG A 356 18.19 12.66 -21.14
C ARG A 356 18.73 13.83 -20.32
#